data_AF-S4P444-F1
#
_entry.id   AF-S4P444-F1
#
_cell.length_a   1.000
_cell.length_b   1.000
_cell.length_c   1.000
_cell.angle_alpha   90.00
_cell.angle_beta   90.00
_cell.angle_gamma   90.00
#
_symmetry.space_group_name_H-M   'P 1'
#
loop_
_entity.id
_entity.type
_entity.pdbx_description
1 polymer ?
#
loop_
_entity_poly.entity_id
_entity_poly.type
_entity_poly.pdbx_seq_one_letter_code
_entity_poly.pdbx_strand_id
1 'polypeptide(L)'
;MCQAKLKGASIGSTEIEFIPGRIRGGHYVADTKTAGSISLLLQVALPCALFADAPVTLDLKGGTNADMAPQIDYMDRVFRVTLEKFGADFSMEILRRGYFPKGGGQVRVEVKPVQCLKRIDLTDRGDVKEITGTSFVAGSLPIKLSHLMAEGAKRELSSEKNIKIHSYKEYWQMAPDNCNGII
;
A
#
# COMPACT_ATOMS: atom_id res chain seq x y z
N MET A 1 -7.77 15.86 -7.83
CA MET A 1 -8.78 15.79 -6.75
C MET A 1 -9.38 17.14 -6.37
N CYS A 2 -8.60 18.22 -6.18
CA CYS A 2 -9.14 19.50 -5.69
C CYS A 2 -8.99 20.71 -6.64
N GLN A 3 -8.57 20.49 -7.90
CA GLN A 3 -8.33 21.56 -8.90
C GLN A 3 -7.51 22.73 -8.33
N ALA A 4 -6.47 22.43 -7.55
CA ALA A 4 -5.63 23.42 -6.89
C ALA A 4 -4.88 24.31 -7.90
N LYS A 5 -4.59 25.56 -7.48
CA LYS A 5 -3.58 26.37 -8.15
C LYS A 5 -2.21 25.95 -7.61
N LEU A 6 -1.27 25.69 -8.52
CA LEU A 6 0.03 25.10 -8.20
C LEU A 6 1.13 25.90 -8.90
N LYS A 7 2.19 26.26 -8.17
CA LYS A 7 3.43 26.82 -8.73
C LYS A 7 4.64 26.05 -8.23
N GLY A 8 5.69 25.97 -9.04
CA GLY A 8 6.95 25.31 -8.65
C GLY A 8 6.88 23.77 -8.62
N ALA A 9 5.80 23.14 -9.07
CA ALA A 9 5.69 21.67 -9.09
C ALA A 9 6.32 21.05 -10.35
N SER A 10 7.65 21.13 -10.44
CA SER A 10 8.45 20.48 -11.47
C SER A 10 9.57 19.65 -10.84
N ILE A 11 10.07 18.67 -11.58
CA ILE A 11 11.21 17.85 -11.14
C ILE A 11 12.42 18.77 -10.91
N GLY A 12 13.09 18.59 -9.76
CA GLY A 12 14.24 19.38 -9.34
C GLY A 12 13.89 20.70 -8.66
N SER A 13 12.60 21.06 -8.54
CA SER A 13 12.20 22.22 -7.74
C SER A 13 12.46 21.99 -6.24
N THR A 14 12.87 23.04 -5.55
CA THR A 14 13.03 23.06 -4.09
C THR A 14 11.92 23.81 -3.37
N GLU A 15 10.96 24.38 -4.10
CA GLU A 15 9.84 25.15 -3.55
C GLU A 15 8.55 24.87 -4.33
N ILE A 16 7.43 24.75 -3.61
CA ILE A 16 6.10 24.55 -4.18
C ILE A 16 5.11 25.47 -3.48
N GLU A 17 4.27 26.16 -4.26
CA GLU A 17 3.08 26.87 -3.78
C GLU A 17 1.83 26.06 -4.15
N PHE A 18 1.03 25.70 -3.14
CA PHE A 18 -0.19 24.91 -3.32
C PHE A 18 -1.39 25.61 -2.69
N ILE A 19 -2.35 26.02 -3.52
CA ILE A 19 -3.60 26.66 -3.08
C ILE A 19 -4.75 25.69 -3.40
N PRO A 20 -5.26 24.94 -2.41
CA PRO A 20 -6.29 23.92 -2.63
C PRO A 20 -7.63 24.54 -3.03
N GLY A 21 -8.36 23.85 -3.90
CA GLY A 21 -9.79 24.07 -4.12
C GLY A 21 -10.66 23.05 -3.37
N ARG A 22 -11.93 22.95 -3.75
CA ARG A 22 -12.85 21.96 -3.18
C ARG A 22 -12.47 20.55 -3.63
N ILE A 23 -12.37 19.62 -2.69
CA ILE A 23 -12.14 18.20 -2.97
C ILE A 23 -13.38 17.63 -3.65
N ARG A 24 -13.18 16.91 -4.76
CA ARG A 24 -14.23 16.26 -5.53
C ARG A 24 -14.07 14.75 -5.55
N GLY A 25 -15.19 14.04 -5.49
CA GLY A 25 -15.26 12.63 -5.82
C GLY A 25 -14.95 12.35 -7.30
N GLY A 26 -14.98 11.08 -7.69
CA GLY A 26 -14.77 10.64 -9.06
C GLY A 26 -13.54 9.75 -9.24
N HIS A 27 -13.16 9.54 -10.50
CA HIS A 27 -12.09 8.64 -10.88
C HIS A 27 -10.81 9.42 -11.20
N TYR A 28 -9.71 9.05 -10.57
CA TYR A 28 -8.41 9.66 -10.76
C TYR A 28 -7.35 8.61 -11.09
N VAL A 29 -6.41 9.00 -11.94
CA VAL A 29 -5.23 8.20 -12.29
C VAL A 29 -3.99 8.93 -11.82
N ALA A 30 -3.10 8.24 -11.10
CA ALA A 30 -1.80 8.76 -10.71
C ALA A 30 -0.72 7.75 -11.12
N ASP A 31 0.28 8.23 -11.86
CA ASP A 31 1.36 7.42 -12.39
C ASP A 31 2.70 8.06 -12.03
N THR A 32 3.51 7.36 -11.25
CA THR A 32 4.86 7.83 -10.88
C THR A 32 5.84 7.78 -12.05
N LYS A 33 5.47 7.14 -13.17
CA LYS A 33 6.28 6.88 -14.37
C LYS A 33 7.61 6.17 -14.10
N THR A 34 7.79 5.67 -12.88
CA THR A 34 9.02 5.10 -12.32
C THR A 34 8.64 3.99 -11.33
N ALA A 35 9.60 3.46 -10.59
CA ALA A 35 9.34 2.60 -9.44
C ALA A 35 8.87 3.35 -8.17
N GLY A 36 8.45 4.62 -8.28
CA GLY A 36 7.91 5.38 -7.15
C GLY A 36 6.74 4.68 -6.47
N SER A 37 6.71 4.68 -5.13
CA SER A 37 5.81 3.86 -4.33
C SER A 37 4.33 4.23 -4.50
N ILE A 38 3.52 3.23 -4.85
CA ILE A 38 2.05 3.33 -4.87
C ILE A 38 1.50 3.58 -3.46
N SER A 39 2.08 2.97 -2.43
CA SER A 39 1.65 3.15 -1.04
C SER A 39 1.76 4.61 -0.60
N LEU A 40 2.81 5.33 -1.04
CA LEU A 40 2.96 6.76 -0.75
C LEU A 40 1.95 7.63 -1.53
N LEU A 41 1.64 7.29 -2.78
CA LEU A 41 0.55 7.93 -3.51
C LEU A 41 -0.79 7.76 -2.78
N LEU A 42 -1.07 6.54 -2.33
CA LEU A 42 -2.27 6.23 -1.55
C LEU A 42 -2.29 7.00 -0.23
N GLN A 43 -1.18 7.06 0.50
CA GLN A 43 -1.07 7.77 1.77
C GLN A 43 -1.43 9.25 1.64
N VAL A 44 -1.04 9.92 0.55
CA VAL A 44 -1.37 11.32 0.30
C VAL A 44 -2.81 11.49 -0.20
N ALA A 45 -3.28 10.60 -1.07
CA ALA A 45 -4.60 10.71 -1.69
C ALA A 45 -5.75 10.29 -0.76
N LEU A 46 -5.53 9.31 0.11
CA LEU A 46 -6.58 8.68 0.90
C LEU A 46 -7.31 9.65 1.85
N PRO A 47 -6.64 10.52 2.62
CA PRO A 47 -7.34 11.52 3.43
C PRO A 47 -8.23 12.43 2.58
N CYS A 48 -7.75 12.82 1.39
CA CYS A 48 -8.57 13.61 0.46
C CYS A 48 -9.78 12.80 -0.03
N ALA A 49 -9.58 11.52 -0.36
CA ALA A 49 -10.64 10.65 -0.84
C ALA A 49 -11.72 10.39 0.22
N LEU A 50 -11.32 10.21 1.49
CA LEU A 50 -12.22 10.00 2.62
C LEU A 50 -13.15 11.19 2.88
N PHE A 51 -12.71 12.41 2.56
CA PHE A 51 -13.51 13.64 2.77
C PHE A 51 -13.96 14.28 1.44
N ALA A 52 -13.98 13.51 0.36
CA ALA A 52 -14.53 13.96 -0.92
C ALA A 52 -16.06 14.10 -0.86
N ASP A 53 -16.64 14.85 -1.79
CA ASP A 53 -18.10 15.05 -1.87
C ASP A 53 -18.86 13.87 -2.51
N ALA A 54 -18.15 12.87 -3.03
CA ALA A 54 -18.69 11.65 -3.62
C ALA A 54 -17.61 10.53 -3.61
N PRO A 55 -17.99 9.25 -3.84
CA PRO A 55 -17.04 8.15 -3.96
C PRO A 55 -15.85 8.42 -4.88
N VAL A 56 -14.69 7.90 -4.51
CA VAL A 56 -13.43 8.08 -5.23
C VAL A 56 -12.88 6.74 -5.68
N THR A 57 -12.50 6.64 -6.95
CA THR A 57 -11.69 5.54 -7.48
C THR A 57 -10.32 6.09 -7.84
N LEU A 58 -9.27 5.42 -7.37
CA LEU A 58 -7.88 5.75 -7.67
C LEU A 58 -7.24 4.59 -8.43
N ASP A 59 -6.80 4.84 -9.66
CA ASP A 59 -5.93 3.92 -10.40
C ASP A 59 -4.48 4.42 -10.24
N LEU A 60 -3.74 3.75 -9.37
CA LEU A 60 -2.37 4.12 -8.98
C LEU A 60 -1.35 3.23 -9.70
N LYS A 61 -0.32 3.85 -10.27
CA LYS A 61 0.74 3.16 -11.02
C LYS A 61 2.13 3.52 -10.48
N GLY A 62 2.99 2.51 -10.34
CA GLY A 62 4.32 2.67 -9.75
C GLY A 62 4.89 1.37 -9.18
N GLY A 63 5.70 1.47 -8.12
CA GLY A 63 6.20 0.33 -7.36
C GLY A 63 5.19 -0.14 -6.31
N THR A 64 4.88 -1.44 -6.29
CA THR A 64 4.10 -2.08 -5.21
C THR A 64 4.98 -2.47 -4.02
N ASN A 65 6.26 -2.74 -4.29
CA ASN A 65 7.28 -3.03 -3.28
C ASN A 65 8.48 -2.16 -3.64
N ALA A 66 8.61 -1.05 -2.93
CA ALA A 66 9.63 -0.04 -3.14
C ALA A 66 10.39 0.17 -1.83
N ASP A 67 11.70 0.42 -1.93
CA ASP A 67 12.53 0.71 -0.77
C ASP A 67 12.06 1.98 -0.06
N MET A 68 12.26 2.03 1.27
CA MET A 68 11.89 3.18 2.11
C MET A 68 10.40 3.56 2.05
N ALA A 69 9.54 2.64 1.65
CA ALA A 69 8.09 2.82 1.63
C ALA A 69 7.36 1.56 2.11
N PRO A 70 6.13 1.69 2.64
CA PRO A 70 5.31 0.52 2.96
C PRO A 70 5.09 -0.35 1.72
N GLN A 71 5.21 -1.67 1.88
CA GLN A 71 4.78 -2.61 0.85
C GLN A 71 3.27 -2.51 0.66
N ILE A 72 2.76 -2.66 -0.56
CA ILE A 72 1.34 -2.39 -0.82
C ILE A 72 0.40 -3.26 0.02
N ASP A 73 0.76 -4.51 0.32
CA ASP A 73 -0.08 -5.39 1.14
C ASP A 73 -0.19 -4.92 2.59
N TYR A 74 0.77 -4.14 3.10
CA TYR A 74 0.65 -3.51 4.41
C TYR A 74 -0.56 -2.56 4.45
N MET A 75 -0.83 -1.86 3.34
CA MET A 75 -1.93 -0.91 3.26
C MET A 75 -3.27 -1.61 3.50
N ASP A 76 -3.45 -2.82 2.96
CA ASP A 76 -4.70 -3.59 3.11
C ASP A 76 -4.73 -4.42 4.40
N ARG A 77 -3.64 -5.13 4.72
CA ARG A 77 -3.63 -6.11 5.82
C ARG A 77 -3.43 -5.50 7.20
N VAL A 78 -2.85 -4.30 7.29
CA VAL A 78 -2.52 -3.66 8.57
C VAL A 78 -3.18 -2.29 8.68
N PHE A 79 -2.93 -1.42 7.71
CA PHE A 79 -3.41 -0.05 7.77
C PHE A 79 -4.95 0.03 7.62
N ARG A 80 -5.54 -0.66 6.64
CA ARG A 80 -7.00 -0.70 6.45
C ARG A 80 -7.72 -1.22 7.69
N VAL A 81 -7.26 -2.34 8.26
CA VAL A 81 -7.83 -2.92 9.50
C VAL A 81 -7.82 -1.91 10.66
N THR A 82 -6.79 -1.06 10.72
CA THR A 82 -6.73 0.02 11.72
C THR A 82 -7.69 1.15 11.36
N LEU A 83 -7.78 1.54 10.09
CA LEU A 83 -8.67 2.58 9.58
C LEU A 83 -10.16 2.23 9.81
N GLU A 84 -10.54 0.96 9.66
CA GLU A 84 -11.89 0.45 9.91
C GLU A 84 -12.35 0.77 11.34
N LYS A 85 -11.43 0.78 12.33
CA LYS A 85 -11.74 1.18 13.72
C LYS A 85 -12.14 2.65 13.84
N PHE A 86 -11.61 3.52 12.98
CA PHE A 86 -12.02 4.91 12.86
C PHE A 86 -13.33 5.08 12.07
N GLY A 87 -13.97 4.00 11.61
CA GLY A 87 -15.21 4.06 10.83
C GLY A 87 -15.01 4.48 9.37
N ALA A 88 -13.79 4.35 8.85
CA ALA A 88 -13.43 4.61 7.47
C ALA A 88 -12.90 3.32 6.81
N ASP A 89 -13.04 3.19 5.49
CA ASP A 89 -12.65 1.99 4.77
C ASP A 89 -12.33 2.30 3.29
N PHE A 90 -11.56 1.42 2.65
CA PHE A 90 -11.31 1.44 1.21
C PHE A 90 -11.12 0.01 0.68
N SER A 91 -11.60 -0.31 -0.52
CA SER A 91 -11.21 -1.55 -1.18
C SER A 91 -9.93 -1.35 -1.97
N MET A 92 -9.11 -2.40 -2.08
CA MET A 92 -7.87 -2.37 -2.86
C MET A 92 -7.74 -3.65 -3.69
N GLU A 93 -7.48 -3.49 -4.98
CA GLU A 93 -7.21 -4.56 -5.93
C GLU A 93 -5.83 -4.36 -6.56
N ILE A 94 -4.94 -5.35 -6.37
CA ILE A 94 -3.62 -5.37 -7.00
C ILE A 94 -3.75 -6.02 -8.37
N LEU A 95 -3.91 -5.20 -9.41
CA LEU A 95 -4.02 -5.66 -10.79
C LEU A 95 -2.68 -6.20 -11.31
N ARG A 96 -1.59 -5.59 -10.86
CA ARG A 96 -0.23 -5.96 -11.26
C ARG A 96 0.79 -5.50 -10.22
N ARG A 97 1.75 -6.35 -9.88
CA ARG A 97 2.91 -6.02 -9.06
C ARG A 97 3.94 -5.24 -9.89
N GLY A 98 4.57 -4.26 -9.25
CA GLY A 98 5.61 -3.44 -9.83
C GLY A 98 6.82 -3.38 -8.92
N TYR A 99 7.98 -3.73 -9.44
CA TYR A 99 9.21 -3.83 -8.65
C TYR A 99 10.28 -2.91 -9.21
N PHE A 100 11.18 -2.45 -8.35
CA PHE A 100 12.37 -1.71 -8.77
C PHE A 100 13.21 -2.57 -9.74
N PRO A 101 13.85 -1.98 -10.79
CA PRO A 101 13.87 -0.56 -11.15
C PRO A 101 12.73 -0.10 -12.06
N LYS A 102 11.99 -1.03 -12.66
CA LYS A 102 11.01 -0.70 -13.73
C LYS A 102 9.70 -0.13 -13.19
N GLY A 103 9.28 -0.55 -11.99
CA GLY A 103 7.95 -0.24 -11.46
C GLY A 103 6.87 -0.94 -12.28
N GLY A 104 5.89 -0.18 -12.77
CA GLY A 104 4.82 -0.70 -13.66
C GLY A 104 3.73 -1.50 -12.95
N GLY A 105 3.70 -1.47 -11.62
CA GLY A 105 2.61 -1.98 -10.81
C GLY A 105 1.37 -1.14 -10.99
N GLN A 106 0.22 -1.77 -10.77
CA GLN A 106 -1.10 -1.18 -10.96
C GLN A 106 -2.01 -1.63 -9.83
N VAL A 107 -2.57 -0.66 -9.12
CA VAL A 107 -3.45 -0.89 -7.98
C VAL A 107 -4.66 -0.01 -8.14
N ARG A 108 -5.85 -0.60 -8.05
CA ARG A 108 -7.11 0.11 -7.98
C ARG A 108 -7.57 0.21 -6.55
N VAL A 109 -7.92 1.42 -6.12
CA VAL A 109 -8.45 1.69 -4.78
C VAL A 109 -9.79 2.36 -4.90
N GLU A 110 -10.80 1.88 -4.18
CA GLU A 110 -12.11 2.55 -4.08
C GLU A 110 -12.36 3.00 -2.66
N VAL A 111 -12.72 4.27 -2.50
CA VAL A 111 -12.90 4.92 -1.20
C VAL A 111 -14.31 5.48 -1.12
N LYS A 112 -15.00 5.16 -0.02
CA LYS A 112 -16.30 5.74 0.31
C LYS A 112 -16.10 6.93 1.26
N PRO A 113 -16.65 8.12 0.97
CA PRO A 113 -16.52 9.26 1.85
C PRO A 113 -17.15 9.02 3.21
N VAL A 114 -16.55 9.61 4.22
CA VAL A 114 -17.03 9.64 5.61
C VAL A 114 -17.38 11.07 5.99
N GLN A 115 -18.43 11.23 6.80
CA GLN A 115 -18.76 12.55 7.37
C GLN A 115 -17.79 12.93 8.50
N CYS A 116 -17.41 11.95 9.32
CA CYS A 116 -16.46 12.10 10.42
C CYS A 116 -15.79 10.77 10.74
N LEU A 117 -14.62 10.83 11.39
CA LEU A 117 -13.95 9.67 11.95
C LEU A 117 -14.41 9.43 13.39
N LYS A 118 -14.42 8.17 13.80
CA LYS A 118 -14.67 7.74 15.18
C LYS A 118 -13.39 7.88 15.99
N ARG A 119 -13.52 8.36 17.23
CA ARG A 119 -12.42 8.29 18.21
C ARG A 119 -12.16 6.82 18.55
N ILE A 120 -10.88 6.47 18.71
CA ILE A 120 -10.46 5.17 19.23
C ILE A 120 -9.41 5.37 20.33
N ASP A 121 -9.30 4.39 21.22
CA ASP A 121 -8.24 4.32 22.24
C ASP A 121 -7.43 3.04 21.97
N LEU A 122 -6.20 3.21 21.50
CA LEU A 122 -5.24 2.13 21.19
C LEU A 122 -3.92 2.40 21.93
N THR A 123 -4.01 2.53 23.26
CA THR A 123 -2.88 2.84 24.13
C THR A 123 -2.12 1.60 24.62
N ASP A 124 -2.79 0.45 24.68
CA ASP A 124 -2.17 -0.84 25.01
C ASP A 124 -2.22 -1.80 23.82
N ARG A 125 -1.10 -2.50 23.60
CA ARG A 125 -0.99 -3.53 22.56
C ARG A 125 -1.69 -4.82 22.97
N GLY A 126 -1.69 -5.11 24.28
CA GLY A 126 -2.09 -6.41 24.82
C GLY A 126 -1.14 -7.55 24.44
N ASP A 127 -1.61 -8.78 24.67
CA ASP A 127 -0.87 -10.00 24.35
C ASP A 127 -0.92 -10.34 22.86
N VAL A 128 0.18 -10.90 22.36
CA VAL A 128 0.22 -11.52 21.03
C VAL A 128 -0.64 -12.79 21.05
N LYS A 129 -1.65 -12.86 20.19
CA LYS A 129 -2.53 -14.04 20.04
C LYS A 129 -2.09 -14.97 18.92
N GLU A 130 -1.62 -14.38 17.82
CA GLU A 130 -1.17 -15.08 16.62
C GLU A 130 -0.26 -14.15 15.83
N ILE A 131 0.75 -14.71 15.16
CA ILE A 131 1.53 -14.00 14.15
C ILE A 131 1.22 -14.61 12.79
N THR A 132 0.69 -13.80 11.88
CA THR A 132 0.48 -14.21 10.50
C THR A 132 1.37 -13.39 9.59
N GLY A 133 1.82 -14.02 8.51
CA GLY A 133 2.66 -13.34 7.53
C GLY A 133 2.63 -14.04 6.19
N THR A 134 3.24 -13.41 5.19
CA THR A 134 3.36 -13.99 3.88
C THR A 134 4.73 -13.70 3.30
N SER A 135 5.42 -14.77 2.95
CA SER A 135 6.70 -14.74 2.26
C SER A 135 6.45 -15.07 0.78
N PHE A 136 7.11 -14.34 -0.11
CA PHE A 136 6.88 -14.51 -1.54
C PHE A 136 8.15 -14.33 -2.37
N VAL A 137 8.09 -14.90 -3.57
CA VAL A 137 9.02 -14.62 -4.67
C VAL A 137 8.24 -14.38 -5.96
N ALA A 138 8.82 -13.64 -6.89
CA ALA A 138 8.26 -13.34 -8.20
C ALA A 138 9.31 -13.54 -9.32
N GLY A 139 8.83 -13.58 -10.56
CA GLY A 139 9.67 -13.74 -11.75
C GLY A 139 10.47 -15.05 -11.77
N SER A 140 11.75 -14.98 -12.11
CA SER A 140 12.63 -16.15 -12.22
C SER A 140 13.13 -16.70 -10.88
N LEU A 141 12.84 -16.04 -9.75
CA LEU A 141 13.34 -16.47 -8.44
C LEU A 141 12.74 -17.82 -8.01
N PRO A 142 13.55 -18.72 -7.41
CA PRO A 142 13.08 -20.02 -6.97
C PRO A 142 12.23 -19.92 -5.70
N ILE A 143 11.12 -20.68 -5.63
CA ILE A 143 10.22 -20.71 -4.45
C ILE A 143 10.94 -21.09 -3.14
N LYS A 144 12.04 -21.84 -3.24
CA LYS A 144 12.90 -22.16 -2.09
C LYS A 144 13.34 -20.91 -1.31
N LEU A 145 13.58 -19.79 -2.00
CA LEU A 145 13.95 -18.53 -1.33
C LEU A 145 12.82 -18.01 -0.43
N SER A 146 11.55 -18.13 -0.85
CA SER A 146 10.41 -17.81 0.01
C SER A 146 10.40 -18.67 1.27
N HIS A 147 10.61 -19.98 1.15
CA HIS A 147 10.65 -20.85 2.31
C HIS A 147 11.80 -20.48 3.27
N LEU A 148 12.98 -20.17 2.74
CA LEU A 148 14.12 -19.74 3.57
C LEU A 148 13.84 -18.45 4.34
N MET A 149 13.20 -17.46 3.71
CA MET A 149 12.80 -16.21 4.39
C MET A 149 11.77 -16.48 5.49
N ALA A 150 10.76 -17.31 5.22
CA ALA A 150 9.76 -17.69 6.20
C ALA A 150 10.36 -18.42 7.41
N GLU A 151 11.29 -19.37 7.17
CA GLU A 151 11.99 -20.06 8.25
C GLU A 151 12.93 -19.13 9.04
N GLY A 152 13.58 -18.18 8.37
CA GLY A 152 14.35 -17.12 9.02
C GLY A 152 13.47 -16.31 9.97
N ALA A 153 12.34 -15.81 9.50
CA ALA A 153 11.41 -15.03 10.33
C ALA A 153 10.85 -15.83 11.51
N LYS A 154 10.48 -17.11 11.31
CA LYS A 154 10.04 -17.99 12.41
C LYS A 154 11.12 -18.19 13.47
N ARG A 155 12.40 -18.27 13.07
CA ARG A 155 13.52 -18.40 14.00
C ARG A 155 13.68 -17.17 14.87
N GLU A 156 13.63 -15.98 14.27
CA GLU A 156 13.72 -14.71 15.00
C GLU A 156 12.51 -14.49 15.94
N LEU A 157 11.34 -14.99 15.55
CA LEU A 157 10.11 -14.90 16.34
C LEU A 157 9.90 -16.09 17.28
N SER A 158 10.94 -16.88 17.56
CA SER A 158 10.82 -18.15 18.31
C SER A 158 10.29 -18.03 19.74
N SER A 159 10.28 -16.84 20.34
CA SER A 159 9.66 -16.57 21.64
C SER A 159 8.13 -16.54 21.58
N GLU A 160 7.55 -16.38 20.40
CA GLU A 160 6.12 -16.20 20.17
C GLU A 160 5.43 -17.53 19.85
N LYS A 161 4.16 -17.65 20.22
CA LYS A 161 3.34 -18.84 19.94
C LYS A 161 2.47 -18.57 18.70
N ASN A 162 2.08 -19.64 17.99
CA ASN A 162 1.16 -19.59 16.85
C ASN A 162 1.63 -18.72 15.68
N ILE A 163 2.78 -19.06 15.07
CA ILE A 163 3.33 -18.35 13.92
C ILE A 163 2.91 -19.06 12.62
N LYS A 164 2.19 -18.35 11.75
CA LYS A 164 1.70 -18.84 10.45
C LYS A 164 2.20 -17.94 9.32
N ILE A 165 3.28 -18.37 8.66
CA ILE A 165 3.81 -17.67 7.49
C ILE A 165 3.54 -18.50 6.24
N HIS A 166 2.69 -17.98 5.36
CA HIS A 166 2.39 -18.60 4.08
C HIS A 166 3.50 -18.27 3.07
N SER A 167 4.08 -19.28 2.41
CA SER A 167 5.08 -19.10 1.36
C SER A 167 4.47 -19.35 0.00
N TYR A 168 4.68 -18.43 -0.95
CA TYR A 168 4.18 -18.62 -2.31
C TYR A 168 5.08 -18.01 -3.38
N LYS A 169 4.79 -18.35 -4.63
CA LYS A 169 5.38 -17.69 -5.81
C LYS A 169 4.28 -16.96 -6.56
N GLU A 170 4.48 -15.67 -6.80
CA GLU A 170 3.55 -14.84 -7.55
C GLU A 170 3.33 -15.40 -8.96
N TYR A 171 2.10 -15.29 -9.44
CA TYR A 171 1.76 -15.69 -10.80
C TYR A 171 2.43 -14.73 -11.80
N TRP A 172 3.02 -15.28 -12.86
CA TRP A 172 3.89 -14.52 -13.77
C TRP A 172 3.19 -13.34 -14.46
N GLN A 173 1.88 -13.42 -14.72
CA GLN A 173 1.12 -12.29 -15.30
C GLN A 173 0.91 -11.16 -14.30
N MET A 174 0.75 -11.51 -13.02
CA MET A 174 0.60 -10.55 -11.93
C MET A 174 1.94 -9.90 -11.59
N ALA A 175 3.05 -10.64 -11.63
CA ALA A 175 4.38 -10.18 -11.23
C ALA A 175 5.48 -10.68 -12.19
N PRO A 176 5.66 -10.02 -13.35
CA PRO A 176 6.58 -10.50 -14.38
C PRO A 176 8.05 -10.19 -14.11
N ASP A 177 8.35 -9.22 -13.25
CA ASP A 177 9.71 -8.91 -12.83
C ASP A 177 10.09 -9.64 -11.53
N ASN A 178 11.38 -9.69 -11.23
CA ASN A 178 11.90 -10.38 -10.06
C ASN A 178 11.72 -9.56 -8.79
N CYS A 179 11.23 -10.19 -7.73
CA CYS A 179 11.21 -9.64 -6.38
C CYS A 179 11.04 -10.77 -5.37
N ASN A 180 11.45 -10.53 -4.13
CA ASN A 180 11.13 -11.35 -2.98
C ASN A 180 10.82 -10.44 -1.81
N GLY A 181 9.97 -10.91 -0.91
CA GLY A 181 9.61 -10.14 0.28
C GLY A 181 8.91 -11.00 1.31
N ILE A 182 8.86 -10.48 2.52
CA ILE A 182 8.10 -11.04 3.62
C ILE A 182 7.36 -9.88 4.31
N ILE A 183 6.06 -10.09 4.56
CA ILE A 183 5.13 -9.14 5.17
C ILE A 183 4.45 -9.81 6.34
#